data_AF-A0A5C1DH06-F1
#
_entry.id   AF-A0A5C1DH06-F1
#
_cell.length_a   1.000
_cell.length_b   1.000
_cell.length_c   1.000
_cell.angle_alpha   90.00
_cell.angle_beta   90.00
_cell.angle_gamma   90.00
#
_symmetry.space_group_name_H-M   'P 1'
#
loop_
_entity.id
_entity.type
_entity.pdbx_description
1 polymer ?
#
loop_
_entity_poly.entity_id
_entity_poly.type
_entity_poly.pdbx_seq_one_letter_code
_entity_poly.pdbx_strand_id
1 'polypeptide(L)'
;MKIAHKAGLISALVLAATLSTLSWLQYLSVADSVRSGKEQEIAQSSEVLSEQIANWLNGKLGQIQLMSEMIDAGFSPERIQEVFLLPSLKSGFKLIFGGLETDGKKISNDSSWNPPPDWDARKRPWYPLAKAASGATLTEPYADSATGEILISVVAKMTDKGVFKGAFGGDLSLKTVSEALNTATFNGAGYAFLLTSDGKIISHPDAKLNGKSVAELFGGTAPALNDQVQEIEANGRRLMVVFHPLGSLQQAKWLVGVVLDEDKVMASARQIGWRGFWGAVIGVVLSMVILSTLMQQILRRPLQQLKHSLTELNSGNGDLTRRIDESSKDEFGEVARELNRFIAYLQQLIGDIRQISLRVHQGTEQSANEARLSNDEASQLRQELEQLVASIGQMAEAAGEMTSNAGAVAAAARQAHEETGSRVALVSQSGQTIRRLADTLDETSHSMNELAEFSKNIESIVRVITGVAEQTNLLALNAAIEAARAGEMGRGFAVVADEVRKLASQTQQATQEIRGMIDQLQRGVSAARQKMDESRECASGTVKDAEQISEMLVRIQDVISDINARNGDIADAVGRQSQMTREINDSAGNIRHIGQRVSDAAQVQLQHCSDTAADVAEQDKMIARFRLE
;
A
#
# COMPACT_ATOMS: atom_id res chain seq x y z
N MET A 1 10.74 -8.92 30.48
CA MET A 1 9.65 -9.88 30.72
C MET A 1 8.62 -9.82 29.59
N LYS A 2 8.20 -10.97 29.04
CA LYS A 2 7.16 -11.07 27.99
C LYS A 2 5.81 -10.59 28.52
N ILE A 3 4.91 -10.10 27.66
CA ILE A 3 3.60 -9.52 28.02
C ILE A 3 2.81 -10.43 28.98
N ALA A 4 2.79 -11.74 28.72
CA ALA A 4 2.15 -12.74 29.58
C ALA A 4 2.63 -12.70 31.05
N HIS A 5 3.90 -12.33 31.30
CA HIS A 5 4.44 -12.27 32.66
C HIS A 5 4.14 -10.93 33.35
N LYS A 6 4.00 -9.85 32.58
CA LYS A 6 3.59 -8.54 33.13
C LYS A 6 2.12 -8.57 33.56
N ALA A 7 1.26 -9.15 32.75
CA ALA A 7 -0.17 -9.28 33.06
C ALA A 7 -0.42 -10.11 34.32
N GLY A 8 0.20 -11.29 34.45
CA GLY A 8 0.05 -12.13 35.64
C GLY A 8 0.55 -11.49 36.94
N LEU A 9 1.62 -10.70 36.87
CA LEU A 9 2.22 -10.08 38.06
C LEU A 9 1.40 -8.89 38.57
N ILE A 10 0.79 -8.11 37.66
CA ILE A 10 -0.12 -7.01 38.01
C ILE A 10 -1.39 -7.57 38.67
N SER A 11 -1.99 -8.63 38.10
CA SER A 11 -3.19 -9.25 38.68
C SER A 11 -2.94 -9.80 40.10
N ALA A 12 -1.77 -10.40 40.34
CA ALA A 12 -1.40 -10.90 41.67
C ALA A 12 -1.23 -9.78 42.72
N LEU A 13 -0.65 -8.64 42.33
CA LEU A 13 -0.48 -7.48 43.22
C LEU A 13 -1.82 -6.86 43.64
N VAL A 14 -2.77 -6.74 42.70
CA VAL A 14 -4.12 -6.25 43.01
C VAL A 14 -4.82 -7.18 44.00
N LEU A 15 -4.73 -8.50 43.78
CA LEU A 15 -5.38 -9.50 44.63
C LEU A 15 -4.81 -9.48 46.06
N ALA A 16 -3.48 -9.36 46.20
CA ALA A 16 -2.83 -9.22 47.50
C ALA A 16 -3.31 -7.98 48.28
N ALA A 17 -3.37 -6.82 47.62
CA ALA A 17 -3.85 -5.58 48.24
C ALA A 17 -5.30 -5.69 48.73
N THR A 18 -6.18 -6.32 47.95
CA THR A 18 -7.59 -6.51 48.33
C THR A 18 -7.78 -7.44 49.53
N LEU A 19 -7.04 -8.54 49.61
CA LEU A 19 -7.17 -9.49 50.72
C LEU A 19 -6.61 -8.92 52.03
N SER A 20 -5.47 -8.21 51.98
CA SER A 20 -4.88 -7.60 53.18
C SER A 20 -5.75 -6.49 53.77
N THR A 21 -6.39 -5.67 52.92
CA THR A 21 -7.30 -4.61 53.40
C THR A 21 -8.57 -5.19 54.04
N LEU A 22 -9.12 -6.27 53.48
CA LEU A 22 -10.31 -6.92 54.01
C LEU A 22 -10.06 -7.56 55.39
N SER A 23 -8.92 -8.24 55.58
CA SER A 23 -8.55 -8.82 56.88
C SER A 23 -8.32 -7.77 57.97
N TRP A 24 -7.76 -6.61 57.61
CA TRP A 24 -7.56 -5.51 58.56
C TRP A 24 -8.90 -4.96 59.07
N LEU A 25 -9.85 -4.71 58.16
CA LEU A 25 -11.19 -4.22 58.52
C LEU A 25 -11.94 -5.21 59.43
N GLN A 26 -11.82 -6.51 59.16
CA GLN A 26 -12.46 -7.55 59.96
C GLN A 26 -11.92 -7.59 61.40
N TYR A 27 -10.61 -7.38 61.61
CA TYR A 27 -10.02 -7.33 62.95
C TYR A 27 -10.57 -6.16 63.78
N LEU A 28 -10.65 -4.96 63.19
CA LEU A 28 -11.21 -3.78 63.85
C LEU A 28 -12.66 -4.03 64.32
N SER A 29 -13.49 -4.60 63.44
CA SER A 29 -14.89 -4.89 63.77
C SER A 29 -15.05 -5.89 64.93
N VAL A 30 -14.19 -6.91 65.02
CA VAL A 30 -14.24 -7.91 66.11
C VAL A 30 -13.79 -7.31 67.44
N ALA A 31 -12.76 -6.48 67.44
CA ALA A 31 -12.28 -5.83 68.67
C ALA A 31 -13.37 -4.93 69.30
N ASP A 32 -14.01 -4.08 68.48
CA ASP A 32 -15.09 -3.20 68.95
C ASP A 32 -16.29 -4.00 69.48
N SER A 33 -16.67 -5.08 68.80
CA SER A 33 -17.80 -5.92 69.22
C SER A 33 -17.56 -6.62 70.56
N VAL A 34 -16.32 -7.05 70.85
CA VAL A 34 -15.98 -7.69 72.13
C VAL A 34 -15.96 -6.67 73.27
N ARG A 35 -15.45 -5.45 73.02
CA ARG A 35 -15.45 -4.36 74.02
C ARG A 35 -16.87 -3.96 74.41
N SER A 36 -17.71 -3.61 73.43
CA SER A 36 -19.09 -3.17 73.71
C SER A 36 -19.93 -4.26 74.39
N GLY A 37 -19.78 -5.53 73.98
CA GLY A 37 -20.48 -6.64 74.63
C GLY A 37 -20.10 -6.83 76.10
N LYS A 38 -18.84 -6.56 76.45
CA LYS A 38 -18.36 -6.71 77.83
C LYS A 38 -18.76 -5.56 78.73
N GLU A 39 -18.77 -4.32 78.24
CA GLU A 39 -19.32 -3.17 78.99
C GLU A 39 -20.77 -3.44 79.43
N GLN A 40 -21.60 -3.99 78.53
CA GLN A 40 -22.98 -4.32 78.82
C GLN A 40 -23.12 -5.45 79.87
N GLU A 41 -22.32 -6.51 79.76
CA GLU A 41 -22.29 -7.62 80.73
C GLU A 41 -21.91 -7.15 82.13
N ILE A 42 -20.98 -6.19 82.23
CA ILE A 42 -20.49 -5.63 83.48
C ILE A 42 -21.56 -4.80 84.17
N ALA A 43 -22.21 -3.91 83.42
CA ALA A 43 -23.31 -3.09 83.94
C ALA A 43 -24.43 -3.97 84.50
N GLN A 44 -24.88 -4.97 83.73
CA GLN A 44 -25.93 -5.91 84.13
C GLN A 44 -25.53 -6.75 85.34
N SER A 45 -24.28 -7.27 85.37
CA SER A 45 -23.81 -8.07 86.50
C SER A 45 -23.72 -7.25 87.78
N SER A 46 -23.33 -5.97 87.67
CA SER A 46 -23.23 -5.06 88.81
C SER A 46 -24.60 -4.71 89.39
N GLU A 47 -25.60 -4.51 88.53
CA GLU A 47 -27.00 -4.36 88.93
C GLU A 47 -27.51 -5.60 89.69
N VAL A 48 -27.32 -6.79 89.13
CA VAL A 48 -27.72 -8.06 89.76
C VAL A 48 -27.03 -8.26 91.11
N LEU A 49 -25.73 -7.99 91.20
CA LEU A 49 -24.99 -8.09 92.46
C LEU A 49 -25.50 -7.09 93.50
N SER A 50 -25.84 -5.87 93.08
CA SER A 50 -26.40 -4.85 93.97
C SER A 50 -27.75 -5.26 94.57
N GLU A 51 -28.63 -5.86 93.77
CA GLU A 51 -29.90 -6.41 94.25
C GLU A 51 -29.69 -7.63 95.15
N GLN A 52 -28.75 -8.52 94.80
CA GLN A 52 -28.44 -9.70 95.61
C GLN A 52 -27.95 -9.31 97.01
N ILE A 53 -27.02 -8.36 97.12
CA ILE A 53 -26.51 -7.92 98.42
C ILE A 53 -27.56 -7.11 99.19
N ALA A 54 -28.36 -6.28 98.51
CA ALA A 54 -29.46 -5.54 99.14
C ALA A 54 -30.50 -6.51 99.74
N ASN A 55 -30.90 -7.54 99.01
CA ASN A 55 -31.81 -8.58 99.50
C ASN A 55 -31.22 -9.37 100.68
N TRP A 56 -29.93 -9.70 100.61
CA TRP A 56 -29.24 -10.37 101.71
C TRP A 56 -29.23 -9.52 102.99
N LEU A 57 -28.89 -8.22 102.88
CA LEU A 57 -28.90 -7.26 103.99
C LEU A 57 -30.32 -7.03 104.54
N ASN A 58 -31.32 -6.89 103.67
CA ASN A 58 -32.73 -6.79 104.05
C ASN A 58 -33.20 -8.04 104.80
N GLY A 59 -32.72 -9.23 104.43
CA GLY A 59 -32.96 -10.46 105.18
C GLY A 59 -32.42 -10.38 106.62
N LYS A 60 -31.22 -9.82 106.81
CA LYS A 60 -30.64 -9.60 108.16
C LYS A 60 -31.43 -8.56 108.96
N LEU A 61 -31.85 -7.49 108.30
CA LEU A 61 -32.75 -6.49 108.88
C LEU A 61 -34.06 -7.10 109.37
N GLY A 62 -34.70 -7.91 108.53
CA GLY A 62 -35.92 -8.63 108.89
C GLY A 62 -35.74 -9.57 110.09
N GLN A 63 -34.59 -10.24 110.22
CA GLN A 63 -34.30 -11.11 111.37
C GLN A 63 -34.25 -10.31 112.68
N ILE A 64 -33.54 -9.19 112.72
CA ILE A 64 -33.48 -8.34 113.92
C ILE A 64 -34.82 -7.64 114.19
N GLN A 65 -35.56 -7.26 113.15
CA GLN A 65 -36.90 -6.69 113.29
C GLN A 65 -37.86 -7.68 113.96
N LEU A 66 -37.89 -8.93 113.50
CA LEU A 66 -38.69 -10.00 114.11
C LEU A 66 -38.30 -10.25 115.56
N MET A 67 -37.01 -10.16 115.90
CA MET A 67 -36.55 -10.27 117.29
C MET A 67 -37.09 -9.12 118.15
N SER A 68 -37.10 -7.89 117.62
CA SER A 68 -37.63 -6.73 118.33
C SER A 68 -39.11 -6.92 118.67
N GLU A 69 -39.88 -7.45 117.72
CA GLU A 69 -41.31 -7.76 117.90
C GLU A 69 -41.55 -8.92 118.89
N MET A 70 -40.73 -9.98 118.84
CA MET A 70 -40.81 -11.10 119.80
C MET A 70 -40.47 -10.68 121.23
N ILE A 71 -39.56 -9.72 121.39
CA ILE A 71 -39.20 -9.14 122.68
C ILE A 71 -40.34 -8.24 123.18
N ASP A 72 -40.96 -7.44 122.30
CA ASP A 72 -42.08 -6.56 122.64
C ASP A 72 -43.33 -7.30 123.11
N ALA A 73 -43.63 -8.45 122.49
CA ALA A 73 -44.81 -9.26 122.80
C ALA A 73 -44.79 -9.88 124.22
N GLY A 74 -43.61 -10.01 124.84
CA GLY A 74 -43.44 -10.69 126.12
C GLY A 74 -42.19 -10.26 126.86
N PHE A 75 -42.04 -8.95 127.10
CA PHE A 75 -40.80 -8.38 127.63
C PHE A 75 -40.44 -8.93 129.02
N SER A 76 -39.37 -9.72 129.10
CA SER A 76 -38.71 -10.14 130.34
C SER A 76 -37.22 -10.43 130.09
N PRO A 77 -36.36 -10.39 131.12
CA PRO A 77 -34.95 -10.77 130.98
C PRO A 77 -34.76 -12.18 130.39
N GLU A 78 -35.59 -13.13 130.79
CA GLU A 78 -35.58 -14.52 130.31
C GLU A 78 -35.96 -14.56 128.83
N ARG A 79 -37.01 -13.83 128.44
CA ARG A 79 -37.46 -13.78 127.04
C ARG A 79 -36.41 -13.17 126.12
N ILE A 80 -35.75 -12.10 126.55
CA ILE A 80 -34.68 -11.47 125.77
C ILE A 80 -33.54 -12.48 125.53
N GLN A 81 -33.13 -13.22 126.57
CA GLN A 81 -32.08 -14.22 126.45
C GLN A 81 -32.50 -15.41 125.57
N GLU A 82 -33.74 -15.88 125.66
CA GLU A 82 -34.30 -16.91 124.76
C GLU A 82 -34.23 -16.48 123.30
N VAL A 83 -34.68 -15.25 123.01
CA VAL A 83 -34.68 -14.69 121.65
C VAL A 83 -33.26 -14.54 121.11
N PHE A 84 -32.31 -14.10 121.95
CA PHE A 84 -30.91 -13.95 121.55
C PHE A 84 -30.24 -15.31 121.25
N LEU A 85 -30.65 -16.37 121.95
CA LEU A 85 -30.08 -17.71 121.80
C LEU A 85 -30.72 -18.54 120.67
N LEU A 86 -31.66 -17.98 119.89
CA LEU A 86 -32.29 -18.69 118.78
C LEU A 86 -31.25 -19.26 117.79
N PRO A 87 -31.29 -20.58 117.46
CA PRO A 87 -30.27 -21.22 116.62
C PRO A 87 -30.11 -20.60 115.24
N SER A 88 -31.18 -20.08 114.64
CA SER A 88 -31.18 -19.44 113.33
C SER A 88 -30.33 -18.16 113.27
N LEU A 89 -30.00 -17.57 114.42
CA LEU A 89 -29.18 -16.37 114.51
C LEU A 89 -27.68 -16.69 114.51
N LYS A 90 -27.29 -17.86 115.01
CA LYS A 90 -25.87 -18.28 115.12
C LYS A 90 -25.18 -18.42 113.76
N SER A 91 -25.92 -18.73 112.70
CA SER A 91 -25.39 -18.76 111.33
C SER A 91 -25.47 -17.41 110.62
N GLY A 92 -26.23 -16.46 111.18
CA GLY A 92 -26.57 -15.21 110.51
C GLY A 92 -25.82 -13.98 110.99
N PHE A 93 -25.40 -13.98 112.26
CA PHE A 93 -24.70 -12.87 112.90
C PHE A 93 -23.50 -13.43 113.68
N LYS A 94 -22.41 -12.66 113.69
CA LYS A 94 -21.19 -12.97 114.46
C LYS A 94 -21.47 -12.94 115.96
N LEU A 95 -22.26 -11.98 116.40
CA LEU A 95 -22.64 -11.76 117.80
C LEU A 95 -24.01 -11.11 117.84
N ILE A 96 -24.90 -11.57 118.72
CA ILE A 96 -26.11 -10.83 119.09
C ILE A 96 -25.85 -10.20 120.45
N PHE A 97 -25.98 -8.88 120.55
CA PHE A 97 -25.66 -8.10 121.73
C PHE A 97 -26.77 -7.10 122.03
N GLY A 98 -26.87 -6.64 123.27
CA GLY A 98 -27.82 -5.60 123.67
C GLY A 98 -27.57 -5.10 125.08
N GLY A 99 -28.41 -4.15 125.49
CA GLY A 99 -28.43 -3.64 126.86
C GLY A 99 -29.69 -2.82 127.16
N LEU A 100 -30.11 -2.88 128.42
CA LEU A 100 -31.30 -2.16 128.89
C LEU A 100 -30.98 -0.70 129.20
N GLU A 101 -31.96 0.18 129.05
CA GLU A 101 -31.83 1.61 129.36
C GLU A 101 -31.54 1.82 130.85
N THR A 102 -32.06 0.92 131.70
CA THR A 102 -32.00 1.00 133.16
C THR A 102 -30.58 0.91 133.70
N ASP A 103 -29.75 0.00 133.19
CA ASP A 103 -28.42 -0.27 133.73
C ASP A 103 -27.30 -0.32 132.69
N GLY A 104 -27.62 -0.38 131.40
CA GLY A 104 -26.65 -0.47 130.31
C GLY A 104 -25.83 -1.76 130.31
N LYS A 105 -26.19 -2.76 131.14
CA LYS A 105 -25.42 -4.00 131.27
C LYS A 105 -25.50 -4.83 130.01
N LYS A 106 -24.43 -5.58 129.74
CA LYS A 106 -24.33 -6.44 128.56
C LYS A 106 -25.36 -7.56 128.61
N ILE A 107 -26.05 -7.75 127.49
CA ILE A 107 -26.86 -8.92 127.16
C ILE A 107 -26.30 -9.47 125.85
N SER A 108 -26.09 -10.79 125.77
CA SER A 108 -25.48 -11.40 124.60
C SER A 108 -25.88 -12.86 124.43
N ASN A 109 -25.81 -13.35 123.18
CA ASN A 109 -25.96 -14.76 122.86
C ASN A 109 -24.66 -15.58 123.01
N ASP A 110 -23.54 -14.92 123.31
CA ASP A 110 -22.23 -15.54 123.49
C ASP A 110 -21.67 -15.22 124.88
N SER A 111 -21.51 -16.26 125.70
CA SER A 111 -20.95 -16.16 127.05
C SER A 111 -19.44 -15.87 127.08
N SER A 112 -18.74 -16.13 125.97
CA SER A 112 -17.31 -15.81 125.83
C SER A 112 -17.07 -14.32 125.55
N TRP A 113 -18.10 -13.59 125.15
CA TRP A 113 -18.00 -12.16 124.90
C TRP A 113 -17.81 -11.37 126.20
N ASN A 114 -16.60 -10.86 126.37
CA ASN A 114 -16.19 -10.14 127.57
C ASN A 114 -15.65 -8.75 127.24
N PRO A 115 -16.53 -7.75 127.05
CA PRO A 115 -16.08 -6.38 126.80
C PRO A 115 -15.38 -5.77 128.02
N PRO A 116 -14.66 -4.64 127.85
CA PRO A 116 -13.95 -3.96 128.93
C PRO A 116 -14.82 -3.68 130.17
N PRO A 117 -14.25 -3.59 131.39
CA PRO A 117 -15.03 -3.44 132.63
C PRO A 117 -15.92 -2.19 132.70
N ASP A 118 -15.58 -1.14 131.96
CA ASP A 118 -16.30 0.14 131.85
C ASP A 118 -17.33 0.17 130.70
N TRP A 119 -17.54 -0.98 130.04
CA TRP A 119 -18.45 -1.09 128.91
C TRP A 119 -19.90 -0.83 129.32
N ASP A 120 -20.54 0.10 128.60
CA ASP A 120 -21.95 0.45 128.76
C ASP A 120 -22.59 0.49 127.37
N ALA A 121 -23.65 -0.30 127.18
CA ALA A 121 -24.37 -0.38 125.92
C ALA A 121 -24.79 1.00 125.41
N ARG A 122 -25.23 1.89 126.31
CA ARG A 122 -25.80 3.22 125.98
C ARG A 122 -24.77 4.19 125.39
N LYS A 123 -23.49 3.96 125.64
CA LYS A 123 -22.38 4.77 125.11
C LYS A 123 -21.88 4.30 123.76
N ARG A 124 -22.37 3.16 123.25
CA ARG A 124 -21.91 2.59 121.98
C ARG A 124 -22.57 3.30 120.80
N PRO A 125 -21.86 3.50 119.66
CA PRO A 125 -22.39 4.22 118.49
C PRO A 125 -23.73 3.68 117.97
N TRP A 126 -23.95 2.37 118.10
CA TRP A 126 -25.17 1.70 117.64
C TRP A 126 -26.40 1.95 118.52
N TYR A 127 -26.23 2.28 119.80
CA TYR A 127 -27.34 2.42 120.75
C TYR A 127 -28.25 3.62 120.48
N PRO A 128 -27.73 4.86 120.28
CA PRO A 128 -28.58 5.99 119.93
C PRO A 128 -29.22 5.80 118.55
N LEU A 129 -28.53 5.13 117.62
CA LEU A 129 -29.08 4.80 116.30
C LEU A 129 -30.28 3.85 116.43
N ALA A 130 -30.14 2.77 117.21
CA ALA A 130 -31.22 1.83 117.48
C ALA A 130 -32.41 2.47 118.22
N LYS A 131 -32.13 3.38 119.15
CA LYS A 131 -33.15 4.11 119.92
C LYS A 131 -33.95 5.09 119.05
N ALA A 132 -33.29 5.76 118.11
CA ALA A 132 -33.91 6.72 117.19
C ALA A 132 -34.67 6.03 116.04
N ALA A 133 -34.29 4.80 115.68
CA ALA A 133 -34.86 4.09 114.56
C ALA A 133 -36.32 3.64 114.82
N SER A 134 -37.16 3.72 113.78
CA SER A 134 -38.54 3.23 113.82
C SER A 134 -38.62 1.70 113.82
N GLY A 135 -37.61 1.02 113.25
CA GLY A 135 -37.42 -0.43 113.22
C GLY A 135 -35.94 -0.79 113.16
N ALA A 136 -35.60 -2.04 112.85
CA ALA A 136 -34.21 -2.48 112.70
C ALA A 136 -33.48 -1.64 111.65
N THR A 137 -32.25 -1.21 111.91
CA THR A 137 -31.44 -0.38 111.01
C THR A 137 -29.98 -0.83 110.95
N LEU A 138 -29.26 -0.51 109.87
CA LEU A 138 -27.82 -0.78 109.73
C LEU A 138 -26.97 0.36 110.31
N THR A 139 -25.87 0.00 110.97
CA THR A 139 -24.82 0.96 111.35
C THR A 139 -23.89 1.24 110.17
N GLU A 140 -23.26 2.41 110.18
CA GLU A 140 -22.01 2.58 109.42
C GLU A 140 -20.91 1.66 109.98
N PRO A 141 -19.85 1.36 109.20
CA PRO A 141 -18.73 0.56 109.68
C PRO A 141 -18.04 1.21 110.87
N TYR A 142 -17.98 0.50 111.99
CA TYR A 142 -17.35 0.97 113.22
C TYR A 142 -16.46 -0.10 113.83
N ALA A 143 -15.48 0.32 114.63
CA ALA A 143 -14.61 -0.60 115.35
C ALA A 143 -15.36 -1.23 116.53
N ASP A 144 -15.41 -2.55 116.56
CA ASP A 144 -15.92 -3.29 117.69
C ASP A 144 -15.14 -2.97 118.97
N SER A 145 -15.85 -2.82 120.09
CA SER A 145 -15.26 -2.49 121.39
C SER A 145 -14.33 -3.57 121.94
N ALA A 146 -14.58 -4.84 121.62
CA ALA A 146 -13.83 -5.95 122.20
C ALA A 146 -12.63 -6.33 121.34
N THR A 147 -12.80 -6.33 120.02
CA THR A 147 -11.82 -6.85 119.06
C THR A 147 -11.10 -5.75 118.27
N GLY A 148 -11.67 -4.54 118.18
CA GLY A 148 -11.17 -3.49 117.29
C GLY A 148 -11.40 -3.77 115.80
N GLU A 149 -11.99 -4.91 115.44
CA GLU A 149 -12.35 -5.22 114.06
C GLU A 149 -13.42 -4.25 113.56
N ILE A 150 -13.28 -3.78 112.33
CA ILE A 150 -14.33 -3.00 111.69
C ILE A 150 -15.46 -3.95 111.30
N LEU A 151 -16.67 -3.65 111.75
CA LEU A 151 -17.88 -4.40 111.43
C LEU A 151 -19.06 -3.46 111.19
N ILE A 152 -20.13 -4.02 110.62
CA ILE A 152 -21.44 -3.38 110.57
C ILE A 152 -22.38 -4.18 111.45
N SER A 153 -23.34 -3.53 112.07
CA SER A 153 -24.35 -4.21 112.87
C SER A 153 -25.74 -3.84 112.39
N VAL A 154 -26.66 -4.79 112.52
CA VAL A 154 -28.09 -4.55 112.37
C VAL A 154 -28.67 -4.37 113.76
N VAL A 155 -29.23 -3.20 114.06
CA VAL A 155 -29.63 -2.83 115.43
C VAL A 155 -31.09 -2.40 115.50
N ALA A 156 -31.78 -2.71 116.60
CA ALA A 156 -33.17 -2.35 116.86
C ALA A 156 -33.40 -2.02 118.35
N LYS A 157 -34.51 -1.35 118.62
CA LYS A 157 -34.98 -1.11 120.00
C LYS A 157 -35.62 -2.37 120.60
N MET A 158 -35.46 -2.52 121.91
CA MET A 158 -36.29 -3.38 122.74
C MET A 158 -37.40 -2.54 123.36
N THR A 159 -38.65 -2.98 123.19
CA THR A 159 -39.81 -2.31 123.77
C THR A 159 -40.61 -3.28 124.65
N ASP A 160 -41.45 -2.74 125.51
CA ASP A 160 -42.49 -3.47 126.25
C ASP A 160 -43.82 -2.78 125.97
N LYS A 161 -44.67 -3.42 125.17
CA LYS A 161 -45.93 -2.84 124.65
C LYS A 161 -45.71 -1.46 124.02
N GLY A 162 -44.64 -1.33 123.24
CA GLY A 162 -44.25 -0.11 122.54
C GLY A 162 -43.46 0.92 123.37
N VAL A 163 -43.28 0.72 124.68
CA VAL A 163 -42.45 1.61 125.51
C VAL A 163 -40.99 1.18 125.42
N PHE A 164 -40.07 2.10 125.09
CA PHE A 164 -38.64 1.82 124.99
C PHE A 164 -38.06 1.32 126.31
N LYS A 165 -37.33 0.19 126.25
CA LYS A 165 -36.66 -0.44 127.41
C LYS A 165 -35.18 -0.68 127.21
N GLY A 166 -34.70 -0.72 125.97
CA GLY A 166 -33.30 -0.95 125.68
C GLY A 166 -33.04 -1.01 124.18
N ALA A 167 -31.83 -1.37 123.78
CA ALA A 167 -31.48 -1.59 122.39
C ALA A 167 -30.60 -2.84 122.24
N PHE A 168 -30.65 -3.43 121.07
CA PHE A 168 -29.86 -4.59 120.70
C PHE A 168 -29.48 -4.59 119.23
N GLY A 169 -28.62 -5.51 118.86
CA GLY A 169 -28.29 -5.75 117.47
C GLY A 169 -27.52 -7.03 117.25
N GLY A 170 -27.28 -7.31 115.97
CA GLY A 170 -26.44 -8.39 115.50
C GLY A 170 -25.28 -7.88 114.68
N ASP A 171 -24.06 -8.27 115.02
CA ASP A 171 -22.85 -7.96 114.27
C ASP A 171 -22.78 -8.81 113.00
N LEU A 172 -22.48 -8.16 111.88
CA LEU A 172 -22.18 -8.82 110.62
C LEU A 172 -20.69 -8.70 110.33
N SER A 173 -20.07 -9.84 110.03
CA SER A 173 -18.67 -9.88 109.59
C SER A 173 -18.55 -9.31 108.17
N LEU A 174 -17.64 -8.34 107.99
CA LEU A 174 -17.34 -7.80 106.66
C LEU A 174 -16.81 -8.86 105.70
N LYS A 175 -16.20 -9.92 106.21
CA LYS A 175 -15.78 -11.07 105.39
C LYS A 175 -17.00 -11.78 104.79
N THR A 176 -18.04 -12.01 105.58
CA THR A 176 -19.29 -12.63 105.10
C THR A 176 -19.99 -11.74 104.07
N VAL A 177 -19.93 -10.41 104.24
CA VAL A 177 -20.42 -9.46 103.23
C VAL A 177 -19.62 -9.58 101.93
N SER A 178 -18.29 -9.68 102.00
CA SER A 178 -17.43 -9.83 100.82
C SER A 178 -17.69 -11.16 100.10
N GLU A 179 -17.90 -12.25 100.84
CA GLU A 179 -18.21 -13.56 100.29
C GLU A 179 -19.59 -13.58 99.63
N ALA A 180 -20.60 -12.94 100.23
CA ALA A 180 -21.93 -12.81 99.64
C ALA A 180 -21.92 -12.00 98.34
N LEU A 181 -21.01 -11.02 98.23
CA LEU A 181 -20.88 -10.15 97.07
C LEU A 181 -20.07 -10.78 95.92
N ASN A 182 -19.11 -11.67 96.22
CA ASN A 182 -18.22 -12.30 95.22
C ASN A 182 -18.65 -13.73 94.87
N THR A 183 -19.96 -14.01 94.86
CA THR A 183 -20.49 -15.27 94.30
C THR A 183 -20.37 -15.31 92.77
N ALA A 184 -20.38 -14.15 92.11
CA ALA A 184 -20.04 -14.01 90.70
C ALA A 184 -18.52 -13.85 90.56
N THR A 185 -17.87 -14.79 89.87
CA THR A 185 -16.39 -14.86 89.78
C THR A 185 -15.80 -14.07 88.60
N PHE A 186 -16.64 -13.45 87.77
CA PHE A 186 -16.26 -12.71 86.56
C PHE A 186 -15.19 -13.43 85.70
N ASN A 187 -15.26 -14.77 85.61
CA ASN A 187 -14.26 -15.63 84.95
C ASN A 187 -12.79 -15.37 85.38
N GLY A 188 -12.56 -14.92 86.61
CA GLY A 188 -11.23 -14.58 87.14
C GLY A 188 -10.65 -13.25 86.61
N ALA A 189 -11.47 -12.45 85.93
CA ALA A 189 -11.09 -11.15 85.40
C ALA A 189 -11.27 -10.01 86.43
N GLY A 190 -11.95 -10.24 87.55
CA GLY A 190 -12.00 -9.26 88.64
C GLY A 190 -12.95 -9.60 89.79
N TYR A 191 -13.45 -8.59 90.48
CA TYR A 191 -14.11 -8.73 91.79
C TYR A 191 -15.10 -7.59 92.09
N ALA A 192 -15.94 -7.80 93.10
CA ALA A 192 -16.90 -6.82 93.60
C ALA A 192 -16.62 -6.43 95.07
N PHE A 193 -16.95 -5.20 95.45
CA PHE A 193 -16.81 -4.68 96.80
C PHE A 193 -17.95 -3.71 97.16
N LEU A 194 -18.20 -3.52 98.45
CA LEU A 194 -19.27 -2.66 98.97
C LEU A 194 -18.68 -1.37 99.54
N LEU A 195 -19.31 -0.24 99.27
CA LEU A 195 -18.86 1.07 99.71
C LEU A 195 -20.04 1.99 100.04
N THR A 196 -19.78 3.03 100.82
CA THR A 196 -20.74 4.11 101.09
C THR A 196 -20.79 5.12 99.92
N SER A 197 -21.85 5.94 99.87
CA SER A 197 -21.99 6.99 98.85
C SER A 197 -20.93 8.09 98.88
N ASP A 198 -20.23 8.27 100.00
CA ASP A 198 -19.09 9.18 100.15
C ASP A 198 -17.74 8.52 99.80
N GLY A 199 -17.75 7.27 99.32
CA GLY A 199 -16.54 6.62 98.79
C GLY A 199 -15.70 5.89 99.84
N LYS A 200 -16.27 5.53 100.99
CA LYS A 200 -15.58 4.71 101.99
C LYS A 200 -15.91 3.23 101.80
N ILE A 201 -14.88 2.39 101.74
CA ILE A 201 -15.03 0.95 101.53
C ILE A 201 -15.61 0.32 102.79
N ILE A 202 -16.73 -0.38 102.63
CA ILE A 202 -17.39 -1.15 103.69
C ILE A 202 -16.82 -2.57 103.73
N SER A 203 -16.81 -3.26 102.60
CA SER A 203 -16.37 -4.65 102.51
C SER A 203 -15.68 -4.90 101.18
N HIS A 204 -14.46 -5.43 101.23
CA HIS A 204 -13.62 -5.71 100.07
C HIS A 204 -12.95 -7.10 100.22
N PRO A 205 -12.70 -7.84 99.11
CA PRO A 205 -12.02 -9.14 99.14
C PRO A 205 -10.66 -9.11 99.86
N ASP A 206 -9.91 -8.03 99.69
CA ASP A 206 -8.76 -7.71 100.56
C ASP A 206 -9.24 -6.88 101.76
N ALA A 207 -9.27 -7.53 102.93
CA ALA A 207 -9.74 -6.94 104.18
C ALA A 207 -8.93 -5.72 104.65
N LYS A 208 -7.70 -5.53 104.16
CA LYS A 208 -6.87 -4.34 104.49
C LYS A 208 -7.44 -3.05 103.92
N LEU A 209 -8.36 -3.15 102.95
CA LEU A 209 -9.03 -2.01 102.32
C LEU A 209 -10.33 -1.61 103.03
N ASN A 210 -10.83 -2.43 103.94
CA ASN A 210 -12.05 -2.09 104.69
C ASN A 210 -11.82 -0.83 105.53
N GLY A 211 -12.74 0.14 105.42
CA GLY A 211 -12.69 1.42 106.10
C GLY A 211 -11.85 2.51 105.41
N LYS A 212 -11.10 2.17 104.34
CA LYS A 212 -10.31 3.13 103.55
C LYS A 212 -11.13 3.83 102.48
N SER A 213 -10.58 4.89 101.88
CA SER A 213 -11.20 5.55 100.73
C SER A 213 -11.03 4.72 99.45
N VAL A 214 -12.05 4.70 98.59
CA VAL A 214 -11.98 4.11 97.24
C VAL A 214 -10.88 4.74 96.38
N ALA A 215 -10.47 5.98 96.66
CA ALA A 215 -9.33 6.61 96.00
C ALA A 215 -8.02 5.83 96.21
N GLU A 216 -7.82 5.23 97.39
CA GLU A 216 -6.61 4.44 97.68
C GLU A 216 -6.55 3.14 96.86
N LEU A 217 -7.70 2.59 96.46
CA LEU A 217 -7.77 1.40 95.62
C LEU A 217 -7.22 1.67 94.21
N PHE A 218 -7.45 2.87 93.70
CA PHE A 218 -7.10 3.29 92.34
C PHE A 218 -5.86 4.20 92.27
N GLY A 219 -4.97 4.13 93.27
CA GLY A 219 -3.68 4.83 93.23
C GLY A 219 -3.75 6.34 93.53
N GLY A 220 -4.82 6.82 94.18
CA GLY A 220 -4.99 8.19 94.65
C GLY A 220 -6.08 8.99 93.96
N THR A 221 -6.60 8.52 92.82
CA THR A 221 -7.69 9.18 92.07
C THR A 221 -8.99 8.40 92.26
N ALA A 222 -9.99 9.02 92.89
CA ALA A 222 -11.31 8.39 93.01
C ALA A 222 -12.04 8.43 91.66
N PRO A 223 -12.56 7.29 91.17
CA PRO A 223 -13.48 7.30 90.03
C PRO A 223 -14.80 7.98 90.35
N ALA A 224 -15.53 8.35 89.30
CA ALA A 224 -16.90 8.81 89.48
C ALA A 224 -17.76 7.64 89.98
N LEU A 225 -18.45 7.82 91.10
CA LEU A 225 -19.34 6.81 91.67
C LEU A 225 -20.69 6.81 90.94
N ASN A 226 -20.68 6.34 89.69
CA ASN A 226 -21.86 6.24 88.83
C ASN A 226 -22.00 4.84 88.21
N ASP A 227 -23.16 4.62 87.59
CA ASP A 227 -23.60 3.39 86.95
C ASP A 227 -23.00 3.17 85.55
N GLN A 228 -22.09 4.03 85.09
CA GLN A 228 -21.40 3.88 83.83
C GLN A 228 -20.05 3.19 84.00
N VAL A 229 -19.76 2.27 83.09
CA VAL A 229 -18.47 1.60 83.02
C VAL A 229 -17.41 2.64 82.63
N GLN A 230 -16.38 2.73 83.46
CA GLN A 230 -15.26 3.64 83.30
C GLN A 230 -13.98 2.84 83.11
N GLU A 231 -13.17 3.23 82.13
CA GLU A 231 -11.82 2.72 81.95
C GLU A 231 -10.86 3.56 82.79
N ILE A 232 -10.12 2.90 83.68
CA ILE A 232 -9.19 3.53 84.61
C ILE A 232 -7.87 2.80 84.55
N GLU A 233 -6.80 3.55 84.39
CA GLU A 233 -5.46 2.99 84.54
C GLU A 233 -5.01 3.18 85.99
N ALA A 234 -4.90 2.07 86.73
CA ALA A 234 -4.43 2.07 88.10
C ALA A 234 -3.42 0.95 88.31
N ASN A 235 -2.33 1.26 89.03
CA ASN A 235 -1.27 0.29 89.35
C ASN A 235 -0.69 -0.45 88.12
N GLY A 236 -0.60 0.23 86.97
CA GLY A 236 -0.07 -0.32 85.71
C GLY A 236 -1.01 -1.31 85.00
N ARG A 237 -2.30 -1.34 85.36
CA ARG A 237 -3.33 -2.14 84.70
C ARG A 237 -4.45 -1.25 84.22
N ARG A 238 -5.03 -1.58 83.07
CA ARG A 238 -6.27 -0.98 82.60
C ARG A 238 -7.45 -1.73 83.19
N LEU A 239 -8.25 -1.02 83.94
CA LEU A 239 -9.37 -1.56 84.69
C LEU A 239 -10.67 -1.01 84.15
N MET A 240 -11.68 -1.87 84.03
CA MET A 240 -13.07 -1.46 83.79
C MET A 240 -13.80 -1.46 85.13
N VAL A 241 -14.35 -0.31 85.52
CA VAL A 241 -14.93 -0.09 86.84
C VAL A 241 -16.34 0.48 86.72
N VAL A 242 -17.27 0.00 87.53
CA VAL A 242 -18.63 0.54 87.60
C VAL A 242 -19.16 0.51 89.03
N PHE A 243 -20.03 1.45 89.38
CA PHE A 243 -20.62 1.57 90.72
C PHE A 243 -22.14 1.57 90.64
N HIS A 244 -22.78 0.57 91.25
CA HIS A 244 -24.24 0.45 91.23
C HIS A 244 -24.84 0.69 92.62
N PRO A 245 -25.82 1.59 92.80
CA PRO A 245 -26.46 1.83 94.09
C PRO A 245 -27.32 0.63 94.54
N LEU A 246 -27.39 0.39 95.85
CA LEU A 246 -28.30 -0.60 96.44
C LEU A 246 -29.72 -0.02 96.57
N GLY A 247 -30.46 0.06 95.46
CA GLY A 247 -31.78 0.70 95.41
C GLY A 247 -32.82 0.11 96.38
N SER A 248 -32.78 -1.20 96.60
CA SER A 248 -33.69 -1.92 97.50
C SER A 248 -33.37 -1.77 98.99
N LEU A 249 -32.26 -1.11 99.38
CA LEU A 249 -31.87 -0.90 100.77
C LEU A 249 -32.22 0.53 101.24
N GLN A 250 -33.43 0.70 101.75
CA GLN A 250 -33.98 2.02 102.14
C GLN A 250 -33.19 2.74 103.25
N GLN A 251 -32.45 1.98 104.07
CA GLN A 251 -31.86 2.48 105.32
C GLN A 251 -30.43 2.98 105.18
N ALA A 252 -29.75 2.67 104.07
CA ALA A 252 -28.36 3.04 103.86
C ALA A 252 -28.07 3.33 102.37
N LYS A 253 -27.39 4.45 102.10
CA LYS A 253 -26.97 4.83 100.74
C LYS A 253 -25.64 4.21 100.40
N TRP A 254 -25.65 2.91 100.08
CA TRP A 254 -24.46 2.14 99.74
C TRP A 254 -24.43 1.81 98.24
N LEU A 255 -23.23 1.54 97.72
CA LEU A 255 -23.00 1.11 96.34
C LEU A 255 -22.18 -0.18 96.32
N VAL A 256 -22.38 -0.98 95.27
CA VAL A 256 -21.47 -2.05 94.85
C VAL A 256 -20.52 -1.50 93.80
N GLY A 257 -19.22 -1.60 94.04
CA GLY A 257 -18.19 -1.38 93.03
C GLY A 257 -17.77 -2.71 92.40
N VAL A 258 -17.70 -2.78 91.08
CA VAL A 258 -17.16 -3.92 90.33
C VAL A 258 -15.94 -3.46 89.56
N VAL A 259 -14.86 -4.24 89.60
CA VAL A 259 -13.57 -3.95 88.95
C VAL A 259 -13.15 -5.15 88.12
N LEU A 260 -12.79 -4.94 86.86
CA LEU A 260 -12.26 -5.97 85.95
C LEU A 260 -10.98 -5.52 85.25
N ASP A 261 -10.14 -6.47 84.88
CA ASP A 261 -8.88 -6.28 84.16
C ASP A 261 -9.08 -6.37 82.63
N GLU A 262 -8.91 -5.25 81.91
CA GLU A 262 -9.18 -5.14 80.46
C GLU A 262 -8.34 -6.12 79.63
N ASP A 263 -7.08 -6.34 80.00
CA ASP A 263 -6.17 -7.22 79.26
C ASP A 263 -6.65 -8.67 79.28
N LYS A 264 -7.22 -9.11 80.41
CA LYS A 264 -7.83 -10.44 80.54
C LYS A 264 -9.12 -10.56 79.75
N VAL A 265 -9.92 -9.50 79.66
CA VAL A 265 -11.18 -9.47 78.91
C VAL A 265 -10.93 -9.48 77.40
N MET A 266 -9.93 -8.74 76.91
CA MET A 266 -9.61 -8.61 75.48
C MET A 266 -8.76 -9.76 74.91
N ALA A 267 -8.25 -10.66 75.75
CA ALA A 267 -7.40 -11.78 75.33
C ALA A 267 -8.05 -12.67 74.24
N SER A 268 -9.37 -12.90 74.31
CA SER A 268 -10.10 -13.71 73.33
C SER A 268 -10.21 -13.05 71.95
N ALA A 269 -10.30 -11.72 71.88
CA ALA A 269 -10.37 -10.98 70.60
C ALA A 269 -9.04 -11.07 69.82
N ARG A 270 -7.90 -11.04 70.54
CA ARG A 270 -6.56 -11.13 69.93
C ARG A 270 -6.30 -12.48 69.27
N GLN A 271 -6.87 -13.56 69.80
CA GLN A 271 -6.71 -14.91 69.24
C GLN A 271 -7.44 -15.09 67.89
N ILE A 272 -8.57 -14.40 67.70
CA ILE A 272 -9.33 -14.42 66.44
C ILE A 272 -8.55 -13.67 65.33
N GLY A 273 -7.91 -12.55 65.66
CA GLY A 273 -7.10 -11.77 64.72
C GLY A 273 -5.94 -12.56 64.09
N TRP A 274 -5.22 -13.35 64.89
CA TRP A 274 -4.07 -14.12 64.39
C TRP A 274 -4.47 -15.24 63.41
N ARG A 275 -5.66 -15.82 63.57
CA ARG A 275 -6.18 -16.83 62.62
C ARG A 275 -6.56 -16.22 61.27
N GLY A 276 -7.15 -15.03 61.28
CA GLY A 276 -7.50 -14.30 60.05
C GLY A 276 -6.29 -13.93 59.20
N PHE A 277 -5.20 -13.50 59.84
CA PHE A 277 -3.97 -13.11 59.17
C PHE A 277 -3.34 -14.24 58.33
N TRP A 278 -3.24 -15.45 58.88
CA TRP A 278 -2.66 -16.59 58.16
C TRP A 278 -3.54 -17.11 57.01
N GLY A 279 -4.86 -17.01 57.13
CA GLY A 279 -5.78 -17.35 56.03
C GLY A 279 -5.57 -16.49 54.79
N ALA A 280 -5.34 -15.18 54.97
CA ALA A 280 -5.10 -14.25 53.86
C ALA A 280 -3.79 -14.55 53.11
N VAL A 281 -2.71 -14.87 53.84
CA VAL A 281 -1.40 -15.18 53.25
C VAL A 281 -1.47 -16.40 52.33
N ILE A 282 -2.15 -17.47 52.77
CA ILE A 282 -2.29 -18.70 51.98
C ILE A 282 -3.11 -18.44 50.70
N GLY A 283 -4.18 -17.64 50.79
CA GLY A 283 -5.02 -17.31 49.63
C GLY A 283 -4.29 -16.56 48.52
N VAL A 284 -3.38 -15.65 48.88
CA VAL A 284 -2.55 -14.90 47.92
C VAL A 284 -1.59 -15.83 47.17
N VAL A 285 -0.91 -16.74 47.89
CA VAL A 285 0.07 -17.67 47.30
C VAL A 285 -0.61 -18.62 46.31
N LEU A 286 -1.77 -19.17 46.67
CA LEU A 286 -2.52 -20.09 45.80
C LEU A 286 -2.96 -19.41 44.49
N SER A 287 -3.46 -18.18 44.60
CA SER A 287 -3.93 -17.38 43.46
C SER A 287 -2.79 -17.07 42.46
N MET A 288 -1.59 -16.84 42.97
CA MET A 288 -0.41 -16.53 42.16
C MET A 288 0.04 -17.73 41.30
N VAL A 289 -0.05 -18.94 41.83
CA VAL A 289 0.29 -20.17 41.10
C VAL A 289 -0.71 -20.44 39.97
N ILE A 290 -2.00 -20.29 40.23
CA ILE A 290 -3.08 -20.54 39.26
C ILE A 290 -3.04 -19.55 38.09
N LEU A 291 -2.83 -18.26 38.37
CA LEU A 291 -2.76 -17.22 37.32
C LEU A 291 -1.54 -17.39 36.41
N SER A 292 -0.42 -17.86 36.95
CA SER A 292 0.81 -18.09 36.19
C SER A 292 0.67 -19.23 35.17
N THR A 293 0.00 -20.33 35.54
CA THR A 293 -0.18 -21.49 34.66
C THR A 293 -1.18 -21.21 33.53
N LEU A 294 -2.29 -20.53 33.81
CA LEU A 294 -3.30 -20.14 32.81
C LEU A 294 -2.71 -19.20 31.73
N MET A 295 -1.91 -18.21 32.13
CA MET A 295 -1.27 -17.28 31.20
C MET A 295 -0.22 -17.96 30.29
N GLN A 296 0.37 -19.08 30.72
CA GLN A 296 1.31 -19.83 29.89
C GLN A 296 0.61 -20.62 28.77
N GLN A 297 -0.59 -21.18 29.02
CA GLN A 297 -1.29 -21.99 28.01
C GLN A 297 -2.03 -21.15 26.97
N ILE A 298 -2.69 -20.06 27.40
CA ILE A 298 -3.57 -19.27 26.52
C ILE A 298 -2.77 -18.33 25.61
N LEU A 299 -1.72 -17.69 26.13
CA LEU A 299 -1.05 -16.61 25.39
C LEU A 299 0.25 -17.02 24.69
N ARG A 300 1.01 -17.99 25.20
CA ARG A 300 2.34 -18.31 24.61
C ARG A 300 2.27 -19.24 23.41
N ARG A 301 1.42 -20.28 23.44
CA ARG A 301 1.37 -21.30 22.37
C ARG A 301 0.96 -20.72 21.01
N PRO A 302 -0.15 -19.97 20.88
CA PRO A 302 -0.56 -19.40 19.59
C PRO A 302 0.45 -18.38 19.05
N LEU A 303 1.00 -17.53 19.92
CA LEU A 303 2.03 -16.54 19.57
C LEU A 303 3.35 -17.18 19.10
N GLN A 304 3.73 -18.34 19.65
CA GLN A 304 4.91 -19.07 19.20
C GLN A 304 4.69 -19.73 17.85
N GLN A 305 3.50 -20.29 17.60
CA GLN A 305 3.14 -20.86 16.30
C GLN A 305 3.11 -19.78 15.22
N LEU A 306 2.42 -18.65 15.46
CA LEU A 306 2.38 -17.52 14.53
C LEU A 306 3.80 -16.98 14.24
N LYS A 307 4.62 -16.83 15.29
CA LYS A 307 6.03 -16.42 15.12
C LYS A 307 6.82 -17.44 14.29
N HIS A 308 6.65 -18.74 14.54
CA HIS A 308 7.38 -19.77 13.85
C HIS A 308 7.02 -19.81 12.37
N SER A 309 5.73 -19.78 12.03
CA SER A 309 5.26 -19.73 10.63
C SER A 309 5.72 -18.45 9.91
N LEU A 310 5.71 -17.29 10.58
CA LEU A 310 6.29 -16.06 10.02
C LEU A 310 7.81 -16.14 9.86
N THR A 311 8.50 -16.83 10.77
CA THR A 311 9.94 -17.04 10.66
C THR A 311 10.24 -17.95 9.48
N GLU A 312 9.51 -19.06 9.31
CA GLU A 312 9.67 -19.97 8.16
C GLU A 312 9.38 -19.28 6.82
N LEU A 313 8.32 -18.47 6.73
CA LEU A 313 8.05 -17.63 5.56
C LEU A 313 9.20 -16.65 5.24
N ASN A 314 9.88 -16.13 6.27
CA ASN A 314 10.98 -15.17 6.10
C ASN A 314 12.37 -15.83 5.98
N SER A 315 12.53 -17.06 6.45
CA SER A 315 13.82 -17.77 6.52
C SER A 315 13.98 -18.87 5.48
N GLY A 316 12.91 -19.32 4.83
CA GLY A 316 12.92 -20.47 3.93
C GLY A 316 12.43 -20.16 2.53
N ASN A 317 13.36 -19.95 1.59
CA ASN A 317 13.21 -20.19 0.14
C ASN A 317 11.88 -19.74 -0.52
N GLY A 318 11.23 -18.67 -0.05
CA GLY A 318 10.00 -18.15 -0.64
C GLY A 318 8.87 -19.19 -0.81
N ASP A 319 8.73 -20.17 0.08
CA ASP A 319 7.74 -21.24 -0.06
C ASP A 319 6.31 -20.75 0.24
N LEU A 320 5.60 -20.32 -0.81
CA LEU A 320 4.23 -19.80 -0.72
C LEU A 320 3.18 -20.92 -0.72
N THR A 321 3.57 -22.20 -0.68
CA THR A 321 2.62 -23.33 -0.55
C THR A 321 2.17 -23.56 0.89
N ARG A 322 2.95 -23.07 1.86
CA ARG A 322 2.68 -23.24 3.29
C ARG A 322 1.49 -22.39 3.73
N ARG A 323 0.72 -22.91 4.68
CA ARG A 323 -0.43 -22.25 5.29
C ARG A 323 -0.34 -22.33 6.81
N ILE A 324 -0.88 -21.32 7.47
CA ILE A 324 -0.97 -21.24 8.93
C ILE A 324 -2.25 -21.95 9.37
N ASP A 325 -2.18 -22.69 10.47
CA ASP A 325 -3.33 -23.39 11.06
C ASP A 325 -4.41 -22.37 11.46
N GLU A 326 -5.59 -22.53 10.88
CA GLU A 326 -6.77 -21.69 11.08
C GLU A 326 -7.82 -22.32 12.01
N SER A 327 -7.48 -23.42 12.69
CA SER A 327 -8.40 -24.16 13.57
C SER A 327 -8.87 -23.36 14.79
N SER A 328 -8.14 -22.31 15.19
CA SER A 328 -8.54 -21.45 16.30
C SER A 328 -9.72 -20.55 15.93
N LYS A 329 -10.66 -20.37 16.85
CA LYS A 329 -11.85 -19.49 16.68
C LYS A 329 -11.70 -18.13 17.37
N ASP A 330 -10.53 -17.86 17.92
CA ASP A 330 -10.19 -16.61 18.59
C ASP A 330 -9.51 -15.61 17.63
N GLU A 331 -9.06 -14.49 18.18
CA GLU A 331 -8.39 -13.42 17.45
C GLU A 331 -7.12 -13.90 16.72
N PHE A 332 -6.49 -14.99 17.19
CA PHE A 332 -5.32 -15.56 16.52
C PHE A 332 -5.71 -16.35 15.27
N GLY A 333 -6.87 -17.02 15.26
CA GLY A 333 -7.42 -17.68 14.08
C GLY A 333 -7.90 -16.71 13.00
N GLU A 334 -8.35 -15.51 13.37
CA GLU A 334 -8.64 -14.44 12.41
C GLU A 334 -7.37 -13.91 11.73
N VAL A 335 -6.31 -13.67 12.50
CA VAL A 335 -5.00 -13.26 11.95
C VAL A 335 -4.42 -14.35 11.03
N ALA A 336 -4.55 -15.63 11.39
CA ALA A 336 -4.11 -16.75 10.55
C ALA A 336 -4.84 -16.78 9.19
N ARG A 337 -6.16 -16.55 9.16
CA ARG A 337 -6.96 -16.50 7.92
C ARG A 337 -6.56 -15.34 7.01
N GLU A 338 -6.41 -14.14 7.55
CA GLU A 338 -5.99 -12.97 6.76
C GLU A 338 -4.56 -13.12 6.23
N LEU A 339 -3.66 -13.72 7.02
CA LEU A 339 -2.30 -14.01 6.56
C LEU A 339 -2.28 -15.08 5.46
N ASN A 340 -3.12 -16.12 5.55
CA ASN A 340 -3.29 -17.10 4.47
C ASN A 340 -3.85 -16.48 3.18
N ARG A 341 -4.80 -15.54 3.27
CA ARG A 341 -5.29 -14.78 2.10
C ARG A 341 -4.18 -13.96 1.47
N PHE A 342 -3.35 -13.30 2.27
CA PHE A 342 -2.21 -12.55 1.77
C PHE A 342 -1.19 -13.46 1.05
N ILE A 343 -0.90 -14.64 1.59
CA ILE A 343 -0.02 -15.63 0.94
C ILE A 343 -0.61 -16.10 -0.40
N ALA A 344 -1.92 -16.39 -0.45
CA ALA A 344 -2.60 -16.77 -1.68
C ALA A 344 -2.56 -15.65 -2.74
N TYR A 345 -2.74 -14.40 -2.33
CA TYR A 345 -2.59 -13.24 -3.22
C TYR A 345 -1.16 -13.11 -3.78
N LEU A 346 -0.14 -13.29 -2.94
CA LEU A 346 1.26 -13.31 -3.40
C LEU A 346 1.52 -14.46 -4.39
N GLN A 347 0.97 -15.65 -4.12
CA GLN A 347 1.11 -16.81 -5.01
C GLN A 347 0.52 -16.52 -6.39
N GLN A 348 -0.67 -15.93 -6.46
CA GLN A 348 -1.30 -15.52 -7.71
C GLN A 348 -0.48 -14.43 -8.42
N LEU A 349 -0.05 -13.39 -7.71
CA LEU A 349 0.73 -12.29 -8.28
C LEU A 349 2.06 -12.79 -8.87
N ILE A 350 2.79 -13.66 -8.17
CA ILE A 350 4.03 -14.24 -8.67
C ILE A 350 3.76 -15.16 -9.88
N GLY A 351 2.65 -15.91 -9.89
CA GLY A 351 2.20 -16.69 -11.04
C GLY A 351 1.92 -15.82 -12.27
N ASP A 352 1.20 -14.72 -12.10
CA ASP A 352 0.88 -13.76 -13.16
C ASP A 352 2.18 -13.12 -13.72
N ILE A 353 3.13 -12.75 -12.86
CA ILE A 353 4.44 -12.23 -13.29
C ILE A 353 5.20 -13.28 -14.12
N ARG A 354 5.22 -14.55 -13.70
CA ARG A 354 5.87 -15.62 -14.48
C ARG A 354 5.24 -15.77 -15.87
N GLN A 355 3.92 -15.68 -15.98
CA GLN A 355 3.21 -15.75 -17.25
C GLN A 355 3.46 -14.51 -18.14
N ILE A 356 3.58 -13.33 -17.54
CA ILE A 356 3.99 -12.10 -18.24
C ILE A 356 5.43 -12.22 -18.73
N SER A 357 6.35 -12.69 -17.88
CA SER A 357 7.77 -12.93 -18.20
C SER A 357 7.93 -13.85 -19.42
N LEU A 358 7.18 -14.96 -19.46
CA LEU A 358 7.11 -15.86 -20.61
C LEU A 358 6.64 -15.16 -21.90
N ARG A 359 5.58 -14.34 -21.82
CA ARG A 359 5.08 -13.58 -22.98
C ARG A 359 6.08 -12.53 -23.46
N VAL A 360 6.77 -11.84 -22.54
CA VAL A 360 7.83 -10.88 -22.89
C VAL A 360 8.98 -11.62 -23.57
N HIS A 361 9.46 -12.74 -23.01
CA HIS A 361 10.52 -13.56 -23.64
C HIS A 361 10.15 -13.98 -25.07
N GLN A 362 8.94 -14.51 -25.28
CA GLN A 362 8.46 -14.89 -26.60
C GLN A 362 8.36 -13.70 -27.56
N GLY A 363 7.84 -12.56 -27.10
CA GLY A 363 7.75 -11.33 -27.89
C GLY A 363 9.12 -10.77 -28.26
N THR A 364 10.10 -10.88 -27.35
CA THR A 364 11.49 -10.49 -27.58
C THR A 364 12.17 -11.39 -28.61
N GLU A 365 12.00 -12.71 -28.52
CA GLU A 365 12.51 -13.65 -29.52
C GLU A 365 11.90 -13.42 -30.91
N GLN A 366 10.59 -13.17 -30.98
CA GLN A 366 9.92 -12.82 -32.22
C GLN A 366 10.49 -11.51 -32.79
N SER A 367 10.62 -10.47 -31.96
CA SER A 367 11.18 -9.18 -32.37
C SER A 367 12.63 -9.31 -32.86
N ALA A 368 13.44 -10.16 -32.22
CA ALA A 368 14.80 -10.45 -32.67
C ALA A 368 14.82 -11.13 -34.03
N ASN A 369 13.90 -12.06 -34.30
CA ASN A 369 13.80 -12.70 -35.62
C ASN A 369 13.34 -11.72 -36.70
N GLU A 370 12.36 -10.86 -36.41
CA GLU A 370 11.91 -9.81 -37.34
C GLU A 370 13.04 -8.81 -37.64
N ALA A 371 13.85 -8.46 -36.65
CA ALA A 371 15.03 -7.61 -36.84
C ALA A 371 16.10 -8.31 -37.71
N ARG A 372 16.38 -9.61 -37.48
CA ARG A 372 17.29 -10.39 -38.36
C ARG A 372 16.80 -10.39 -39.81
N LEU A 373 15.51 -10.68 -40.03
CA LEU A 373 14.91 -10.66 -41.36
C LEU A 373 15.02 -9.29 -42.02
N SER A 374 14.71 -8.21 -41.29
CA SER A 374 14.83 -6.83 -41.81
C SER A 374 16.27 -6.49 -42.22
N ASN A 375 17.26 -6.97 -41.47
CA ASN A 375 18.67 -6.76 -41.80
C ASN A 375 19.09 -7.53 -43.07
N ASP A 376 18.63 -8.77 -43.21
CA ASP A 376 18.90 -9.58 -44.40
C ASP A 376 18.23 -8.98 -45.66
N GLU A 377 16.97 -8.54 -45.54
CA GLU A 377 16.24 -7.84 -46.60
C GLU A 377 16.92 -6.52 -46.99
N ALA A 378 17.40 -5.75 -46.02
CA ALA A 378 18.16 -4.52 -46.28
C ALA A 378 19.48 -4.81 -47.03
N SER A 379 20.15 -5.92 -46.70
CA SER A 379 21.36 -6.36 -47.42
C SER A 379 21.04 -6.79 -48.86
N GLN A 380 19.96 -7.53 -49.08
CA GLN A 380 19.50 -7.91 -50.42
C GLN A 380 19.12 -6.67 -51.24
N LEU A 381 18.35 -5.75 -50.67
CA LEU A 381 17.99 -4.48 -51.32
C LEU A 381 19.23 -3.69 -51.76
N ARG A 382 20.30 -3.69 -50.95
CA ARG A 382 21.56 -3.03 -51.31
C ARG A 382 22.23 -3.69 -52.53
N GLN A 383 22.23 -5.02 -52.62
CA GLN A 383 22.76 -5.73 -53.78
C GLN A 383 21.94 -5.46 -55.04
N GLU A 384 20.61 -5.48 -54.94
CA GLU A 384 19.72 -5.14 -56.06
C GLU A 384 19.93 -3.70 -56.53
N LEU A 385 20.14 -2.75 -55.60
CA LEU A 385 20.47 -1.37 -55.93
C LEU A 385 21.83 -1.21 -56.60
N GLU A 386 22.85 -1.96 -56.18
CA GLU A 386 24.16 -1.96 -56.85
C GLU A 386 24.02 -2.41 -58.31
N GLN A 387 23.21 -3.45 -58.56
CA GLN A 387 22.91 -3.91 -59.92
C GLN A 387 22.09 -2.88 -60.71
N LEU A 388 21.09 -2.26 -60.08
CA LEU A 388 20.28 -1.19 -60.70
C LEU A 388 21.17 -0.01 -61.13
N VAL A 389 22.08 0.45 -60.25
CA VAL A 389 23.02 1.53 -60.55
C VAL A 389 23.95 1.16 -61.71
N ALA A 390 24.40 -0.09 -61.78
CA ALA A 390 25.18 -0.56 -62.93
C ALA A 390 24.38 -0.48 -64.25
N SER A 391 23.11 -0.91 -64.24
CA SER A 391 22.22 -0.80 -65.41
C SER A 391 21.93 0.65 -65.80
N ILE A 392 21.77 1.56 -64.83
CA ILE A 392 21.63 3.00 -65.07
C ILE A 392 22.89 3.56 -65.72
N GLY A 393 24.08 3.12 -65.28
CA GLY A 393 25.36 3.46 -65.91
C GLY A 393 25.41 3.07 -67.39
N GLN A 394 25.01 1.83 -67.71
CA GLN A 394 24.90 1.37 -69.10
C GLN A 394 23.87 2.18 -69.91
N MET A 395 22.75 2.56 -69.30
CA MET A 395 21.73 3.40 -69.95
C MET A 395 22.24 4.82 -70.22
N ALA A 396 23.07 5.37 -69.33
CA ALA A 396 23.72 6.66 -69.55
C ALA A 396 24.71 6.61 -70.72
N GLU A 397 25.50 5.54 -70.81
CA GLU A 397 26.43 5.30 -71.91
C GLU A 397 25.69 5.16 -73.24
N ALA A 398 24.62 4.35 -73.30
CA ALA A 398 23.78 4.20 -74.48
C ALA A 398 23.12 5.52 -74.93
N ALA A 399 22.68 6.36 -73.98
CA ALA A 399 22.16 7.69 -74.29
C ALA A 399 23.26 8.61 -74.86
N GLY A 400 24.49 8.53 -74.35
CA GLY A 400 25.65 9.22 -74.90
C GLY A 400 25.96 8.80 -76.34
N GLU A 401 25.97 7.49 -76.61
CA GLU A 401 26.14 6.95 -77.97
C GLU A 401 25.03 7.40 -78.92
N MET A 402 23.76 7.36 -78.49
CA MET A 402 22.63 7.84 -79.30
C MET A 402 22.73 9.33 -79.62
N THR A 403 23.17 10.16 -78.67
CA THR A 403 23.41 11.59 -78.91
C THR A 403 24.47 11.80 -79.98
N SER A 404 25.58 11.05 -79.88
CA SER A 404 26.67 11.09 -80.87
C SER A 404 26.19 10.65 -82.25
N ASN A 405 25.46 9.53 -82.33
CA ASN A 405 24.88 9.03 -83.57
C ASN A 405 23.88 10.01 -84.18
N ALA A 406 22.98 10.61 -83.38
CA ALA A 406 22.08 11.64 -83.87
C ALA A 406 22.86 12.85 -84.43
N GLY A 407 23.93 13.27 -83.76
CA GLY A 407 24.83 14.30 -84.26
C GLY A 407 25.46 13.95 -85.63
N ALA A 408 25.94 12.72 -85.78
CA ALA A 408 26.51 12.21 -87.02
C ALA A 408 25.48 12.12 -88.16
N VAL A 409 24.26 11.64 -87.87
CA VAL A 409 23.15 11.57 -88.84
C VAL A 409 22.75 12.97 -89.30
N ALA A 410 22.63 13.94 -88.39
CA ALA A 410 22.33 15.33 -88.76
C ALA A 410 23.42 15.95 -89.65
N ALA A 411 24.69 15.66 -89.37
CA ALA A 411 25.80 16.13 -90.20
C ALA A 411 25.74 15.50 -91.61
N ALA A 412 25.52 14.19 -91.71
CA ALA A 412 25.38 13.48 -92.98
C ALA A 412 24.16 13.97 -93.79
N ALA A 413 23.03 14.22 -93.13
CA ALA A 413 21.83 14.76 -93.75
C ALA A 413 22.08 16.20 -94.28
N ARG A 414 22.76 17.07 -93.52
CA ARG A 414 23.14 18.41 -94.01
C ARG A 414 24.06 18.33 -95.23
N GLN A 415 25.09 17.48 -95.19
CA GLN A 415 25.98 17.28 -96.33
C GLN A 415 25.21 16.78 -97.57
N ALA A 416 24.32 15.79 -97.40
CA ALA A 416 23.49 15.27 -98.48
C ALA A 416 22.56 16.36 -99.05
N HIS A 417 22.02 17.24 -98.21
CA HIS A 417 21.19 18.36 -98.65
C HIS A 417 21.98 19.35 -99.54
N GLU A 418 23.19 19.73 -99.11
CA GLU A 418 24.09 20.60 -99.87
C GLU A 418 24.51 19.97 -101.20
N GLU A 419 24.93 18.70 -101.18
CA GLU A 419 25.30 17.98 -102.40
C GLU A 419 24.12 17.89 -103.38
N THR A 420 22.93 17.55 -102.90
CA THR A 420 21.72 17.46 -103.74
C THR A 420 21.37 18.82 -104.33
N GLY A 421 21.47 19.90 -103.54
CA GLY A 421 21.24 21.26 -104.02
C GLY A 421 22.20 21.67 -105.14
N SER A 422 23.50 21.36 -105.00
CA SER A 422 24.48 21.61 -106.07
C SER A 422 24.20 20.81 -107.34
N ARG A 423 23.70 19.57 -107.20
CA ARG A 423 23.35 18.70 -108.35
C ARG A 423 22.11 19.19 -109.09
N VAL A 424 21.11 19.74 -108.39
CA VAL A 424 19.94 20.37 -109.03
C VAL A 424 20.38 21.51 -109.95
N ALA A 425 21.27 22.39 -109.47
CA ALA A 425 21.80 23.49 -110.25
C ALA A 425 22.55 23.00 -111.51
N LEU A 426 23.38 21.96 -111.36
CA LEU A 426 24.13 21.38 -112.48
C LEU A 426 23.23 20.73 -113.54
N VAL A 427 22.20 19.99 -113.12
CA VAL A 427 21.23 19.37 -114.04
C VAL A 427 20.43 20.45 -114.79
N SER A 428 20.02 21.52 -114.11
CA SER A 428 19.36 22.67 -114.72
C SER A 428 20.24 23.33 -115.80
N GLN A 429 21.52 23.54 -115.50
CA GLN A 429 22.50 24.07 -116.44
C GLN A 429 22.70 23.15 -117.66
N SER A 430 22.80 21.84 -117.44
CA SER A 430 22.88 20.84 -118.53
C SER A 430 21.63 20.89 -119.41
N GLY A 431 20.44 20.98 -118.82
CA GLY A 431 19.19 21.14 -119.55
C GLY A 431 19.16 22.39 -120.43
N GLN A 432 19.63 23.53 -119.94
CA GLN A 432 19.77 24.77 -120.73
C GLN A 432 20.76 24.61 -121.89
N THR A 433 21.90 23.97 -121.63
CA THR A 433 22.94 23.73 -122.66
C THR A 433 22.41 22.84 -123.78
N ILE A 434 21.63 21.81 -123.44
CA ILE A 434 21.03 20.91 -124.43
C ILE A 434 19.89 21.58 -125.19
N ARG A 435 19.08 22.45 -124.56
CA ARG A 435 18.11 23.28 -125.31
C ARG A 435 18.80 24.14 -126.36
N ARG A 436 19.91 24.79 -126.00
CA ARG A 436 20.72 25.56 -126.95
C ARG A 436 21.29 24.70 -128.08
N LEU A 437 21.65 23.45 -127.81
CA LEU A 437 22.05 22.49 -128.85
C LEU A 437 20.89 22.17 -129.79
N ALA A 438 19.69 21.95 -129.26
CA ALA A 438 18.49 21.72 -130.07
C ALA A 438 18.17 22.92 -130.98
N ASP A 439 18.31 24.15 -130.48
CA ASP A 439 18.15 25.37 -131.27
C ASP A 439 19.19 25.46 -132.41
N THR A 440 20.47 25.19 -132.09
CA THR A 440 21.55 25.15 -133.10
C THR A 440 21.29 24.09 -134.18
N LEU A 441 20.76 22.92 -133.80
CA LEU A 441 20.40 21.86 -134.75
C LEU A 441 19.24 22.27 -135.67
N ASP A 442 18.27 23.03 -135.15
CA ASP A 442 17.15 23.55 -135.94
C ASP A 442 17.63 24.58 -136.97
N GLU A 443 18.51 25.51 -136.56
CA GLU A 443 19.17 26.47 -137.48
C GLU A 443 20.00 25.75 -138.56
N THR A 444 20.73 24.69 -138.18
CA THR A 444 21.53 23.91 -139.12
C THR A 444 20.64 23.13 -140.10
N SER A 445 19.51 22.59 -139.63
CA SER A 445 18.50 21.93 -140.47
C SER A 445 17.89 22.90 -141.49
N HIS A 446 17.65 24.15 -141.09
CA HIS A 446 17.22 25.22 -142.00
C HIS A 446 18.27 25.48 -143.10
N SER A 447 19.54 25.60 -142.73
CA SER A 447 20.65 25.79 -143.70
C SER A 447 20.78 24.60 -144.67
N MET A 448 20.52 23.37 -144.21
CA MET A 448 20.50 22.19 -145.08
C MET A 448 19.32 22.20 -146.07
N ASN A 449 18.16 22.74 -145.68
CA ASN A 449 17.02 22.91 -146.57
C ASN A 449 17.33 23.91 -147.70
N GLU A 450 17.94 25.04 -147.36
CA GLU A 450 18.39 26.03 -148.35
C GLU A 450 19.40 25.41 -149.33
N LEU A 451 20.38 24.64 -148.82
CA LEU A 451 21.36 23.95 -149.66
C LEU A 451 20.72 22.90 -150.58
N ALA A 452 19.69 22.19 -150.12
CA ALA A 452 18.92 21.26 -150.94
C ALA A 452 18.18 22.00 -152.09
N GLU A 453 17.57 23.16 -151.80
CA GLU A 453 16.94 24.00 -152.83
C GLU A 453 17.95 24.54 -153.83
N PHE A 454 19.10 25.07 -153.38
CA PHE A 454 20.16 25.53 -154.27
C PHE A 454 20.67 24.42 -155.18
N SER A 455 20.85 23.20 -154.64
CA SER A 455 21.26 22.04 -155.41
C SER A 455 20.26 21.68 -156.52
N LYS A 456 18.95 21.73 -156.21
CA LYS A 456 17.87 21.52 -157.19
C LYS A 456 17.85 22.60 -158.28
N ASN A 457 18.11 23.85 -157.91
CA ASN A 457 18.22 24.95 -158.86
C ASN A 457 19.42 24.76 -159.81
N ILE A 458 20.58 24.34 -159.28
CA ILE A 458 21.76 24.01 -160.09
C ILE A 458 21.47 22.84 -161.03
N GLU A 459 20.80 21.79 -160.55
CA GLU A 459 20.39 20.65 -161.40
C GLU A 459 19.55 21.11 -162.61
N SER A 460 18.61 22.03 -162.39
CA SER A 460 17.79 22.61 -163.46
C SER A 460 18.63 23.38 -164.48
N ILE A 461 19.61 24.19 -164.02
CA ILE A 461 20.53 24.92 -164.90
C ILE A 461 21.38 23.94 -165.71
N VAL A 462 21.97 22.92 -165.07
CA VAL A 462 22.79 21.89 -165.73
C VAL A 462 21.97 21.14 -166.78
N ARG A 463 20.69 20.85 -166.52
CA ARG A 463 19.76 20.23 -167.49
C ARG A 463 19.57 21.11 -168.74
N VAL A 464 19.41 22.42 -168.55
CA VAL A 464 19.32 23.38 -169.66
C VAL A 464 20.63 23.41 -170.46
N ILE A 465 21.79 23.45 -169.79
CA ILE A 465 23.10 23.45 -170.46
C ILE A 465 23.32 22.14 -171.25
N THR A 466 22.98 20.98 -170.69
CA THR A 466 23.03 19.70 -171.42
C THR A 466 22.15 19.75 -172.68
N GLY A 467 20.94 20.31 -172.57
CA GLY A 467 20.03 20.48 -173.71
C GLY A 467 20.59 21.43 -174.78
N VAL A 468 21.20 22.55 -174.37
CA VAL A 468 21.88 23.47 -175.30
C VAL A 468 23.08 22.80 -175.97
N ALA A 469 23.88 22.03 -175.23
CA ALA A 469 25.01 21.29 -175.77
C ALA A 469 24.55 20.20 -176.76
N GLU A 470 23.44 19.51 -176.48
CA GLU A 470 22.84 18.53 -177.41
C GLU A 470 22.33 19.18 -178.69
N GLN A 471 21.62 20.30 -178.57
CA GLN A 471 21.18 21.09 -179.72
C GLN A 471 22.38 21.61 -180.54
N THR A 472 23.43 22.08 -179.87
CA THR A 472 24.66 22.57 -180.52
C THR A 472 25.38 21.43 -181.24
N ASN A 473 25.44 20.24 -180.64
CA ASN A 473 26.03 19.05 -181.25
C ASN A 473 25.25 18.61 -182.51
N LEU A 474 23.91 18.66 -182.48
CA LEU A 474 23.06 18.38 -183.64
C LEU A 474 23.18 19.44 -184.74
N LEU A 475 23.23 20.73 -184.37
CA LEU A 475 23.44 21.83 -185.32
C LEU A 475 24.82 21.72 -185.99
N ALA A 476 25.86 21.42 -185.21
CA ALA A 476 27.22 21.23 -185.70
C ALA A 476 27.33 19.99 -186.60
N LEU A 477 26.62 18.90 -186.27
CA LEU A 477 26.54 17.72 -187.13
C LEU A 477 25.88 18.04 -188.48
N ASN A 478 24.75 18.77 -188.46
CA ASN A 478 24.06 19.19 -189.68
C ASN A 478 24.95 20.13 -190.53
N ALA A 479 25.67 21.05 -189.89
CA ALA A 479 26.63 21.93 -190.56
C ALA A 479 27.82 21.18 -191.16
N ALA A 480 28.36 20.17 -190.46
CA ALA A 480 29.44 19.33 -190.95
C ALA A 480 29.00 18.49 -192.17
N ILE A 481 27.76 17.96 -192.14
CA ILE A 481 27.15 17.24 -193.27
C ILE A 481 27.01 18.17 -194.49
N GLU A 482 26.48 19.38 -194.32
CA GLU A 482 26.29 20.31 -195.45
C GLU A 482 27.62 20.87 -195.97
N ALA A 483 28.61 21.08 -195.09
CA ALA A 483 29.97 21.45 -195.48
C ALA A 483 30.68 20.35 -196.28
N ALA A 484 30.49 19.08 -195.92
CA ALA A 484 30.98 17.94 -196.71
C ALA A 484 30.28 17.86 -198.09
N ARG A 485 29.00 18.25 -198.16
CA ARG A 485 28.19 18.31 -199.38
C ARG A 485 28.67 19.38 -200.38
N ALA A 486 29.25 20.47 -199.88
CA ALA A 486 29.80 21.58 -200.67
C ALA A 486 31.21 21.31 -201.24
N GLY A 487 31.82 20.16 -200.97
CA GLY A 487 33.12 19.76 -201.52
C GLY A 487 34.28 20.66 -201.09
N GLU A 488 35.22 20.96 -202.01
CA GLU A 488 36.43 21.77 -201.72
C GLU A 488 36.13 23.17 -201.16
N MET A 489 35.00 23.79 -201.55
CA MET A 489 34.59 25.12 -201.05
C MET A 489 34.11 25.11 -199.58
N GLY A 490 33.66 23.95 -199.07
CA GLY A 490 33.13 23.79 -197.71
C GLY A 490 34.17 23.40 -196.65
N ARG A 491 35.42 23.16 -197.06
CA ARG A 491 36.44 22.52 -196.21
C ARG A 491 36.77 23.32 -194.94
N GLY A 492 36.83 24.66 -195.02
CA GLY A 492 37.03 25.52 -193.85
C GLY A 492 35.86 25.49 -192.87
N PHE A 493 34.62 25.44 -193.39
CA PHE A 493 33.41 25.31 -192.57
C PHE A 493 33.29 23.94 -191.91
N ALA A 494 33.69 22.87 -192.60
CA ALA A 494 33.68 21.51 -192.02
C ALA A 494 34.58 21.40 -190.78
N VAL A 495 35.79 21.99 -190.82
CA VAL A 495 36.70 22.00 -189.66
C VAL A 495 36.11 22.77 -188.48
N VAL A 496 35.49 23.92 -188.72
CA VAL A 496 34.82 24.69 -187.66
C VAL A 496 33.63 23.91 -187.09
N ALA A 497 32.83 23.27 -187.94
CA ALA A 497 31.68 22.47 -187.51
C ALA A 497 32.12 21.26 -186.67
N ASP A 498 33.18 20.54 -187.05
CA ASP A 498 33.73 19.44 -186.23
C ASP A 498 34.31 19.92 -184.89
N GLU A 499 34.96 21.09 -184.85
CA GLU A 499 35.47 21.66 -183.59
C GLU A 499 34.31 22.10 -182.68
N VAL A 500 33.24 22.71 -183.22
CA VAL A 500 32.02 23.03 -182.46
C VAL A 500 31.34 21.75 -181.96
N ARG A 501 31.28 20.69 -182.77
CA ARG A 501 30.74 19.38 -182.38
C ARG A 501 31.55 18.78 -181.22
N LYS A 502 32.88 18.86 -181.28
CA LYS A 502 33.77 18.40 -180.22
C LYS A 502 33.58 19.21 -178.92
N LEU A 503 33.48 20.53 -178.99
CA LEU A 503 33.18 21.39 -177.84
C LEU A 503 31.81 21.07 -177.24
N ALA A 504 30.79 20.82 -178.07
CA ALA A 504 29.45 20.46 -177.63
C ALA A 504 29.44 19.10 -176.91
N SER A 505 30.16 18.10 -177.43
CA SER A 505 30.36 16.79 -176.79
C SER A 505 31.13 16.91 -175.46
N GLN A 506 32.21 17.71 -175.41
CA GLN A 506 32.93 18.01 -174.17
C GLN A 506 32.03 18.73 -173.14
N THR A 507 31.16 19.63 -173.59
CA THR A 507 30.18 20.31 -172.72
C THR A 507 29.15 19.32 -172.17
N GLN A 508 28.64 18.40 -173.00
CA GLN A 508 27.76 17.33 -172.52
C GLN A 508 28.43 16.45 -171.46
N GLN A 509 29.67 16.02 -171.72
CA GLN A 509 30.44 15.21 -170.76
C GLN A 509 30.65 15.96 -169.43
N ALA A 510 31.08 17.23 -169.47
CA ALA A 510 31.24 18.05 -168.28
C ALA A 510 29.93 18.24 -167.51
N THR A 511 28.80 18.48 -168.20
CA THR A 511 27.49 18.57 -167.54
C THR A 511 27.03 17.26 -166.92
N GLN A 512 27.40 16.10 -167.49
CA GLN A 512 27.12 14.79 -166.92
C GLN A 512 27.93 14.55 -165.63
N GLU A 513 29.20 14.96 -165.61
CA GLU A 513 30.04 14.92 -164.40
C GLU A 513 29.49 15.85 -163.31
N ILE A 514 29.09 17.08 -163.67
CA ILE A 514 28.44 18.01 -162.73
C ILE A 514 27.12 17.43 -162.19
N ARG A 515 26.29 16.81 -163.04
CA ARG A 515 25.07 16.13 -162.60
C ARG A 515 25.37 15.03 -161.57
N GLY A 516 26.44 14.24 -161.77
CA GLY A 516 26.90 13.25 -160.80
C GLY A 516 27.30 13.87 -159.46
N MET A 517 28.03 14.99 -159.48
CA MET A 517 28.39 15.74 -158.26
C MET A 517 27.16 16.32 -157.54
N ILE A 518 26.18 16.82 -158.29
CA ILE A 518 24.92 17.34 -157.73
C ILE A 518 24.09 16.23 -157.08
N ASP A 519 23.98 15.06 -157.72
CA ASP A 519 23.30 13.89 -157.14
C ASP A 519 23.98 13.42 -155.85
N GLN A 520 25.33 13.40 -155.82
CA GLN A 520 26.08 13.09 -154.60
C GLN A 520 25.85 14.16 -153.51
N LEU A 521 25.79 15.44 -153.88
CA LEU A 521 25.51 16.53 -152.95
C LEU A 521 24.09 16.43 -152.37
N GLN A 522 23.08 16.17 -153.19
CA GLN A 522 21.69 15.98 -152.75
C GLN A 522 21.58 14.80 -151.77
N ARG A 523 22.22 13.66 -152.08
CA ARG A 523 22.29 12.51 -151.17
C ARG A 523 22.98 12.86 -149.85
N GLY A 524 24.09 13.60 -149.89
CA GLY A 524 24.81 14.07 -148.71
C GLY A 524 23.97 14.99 -147.82
N VAL A 525 23.26 15.95 -148.43
CA VAL A 525 22.36 16.88 -147.71
C VAL A 525 21.18 16.13 -147.08
N SER A 526 20.57 15.17 -147.79
CA SER A 526 19.49 14.35 -147.25
C SER A 526 19.95 13.51 -146.05
N ALA A 527 21.14 12.92 -146.12
CA ALA A 527 21.72 12.16 -145.01
C ALA A 527 22.04 13.06 -143.81
N ALA A 528 22.59 14.26 -144.05
CA ALA A 528 22.86 15.24 -143.00
C ALA A 528 21.57 15.70 -142.31
N ARG A 529 20.50 15.98 -143.07
CA ARG A 529 19.18 16.31 -142.51
C ARG A 529 18.64 15.21 -141.60
N GLN A 530 18.65 13.95 -142.06
CA GLN A 530 18.17 12.83 -141.25
C GLN A 530 18.95 12.76 -139.92
N LYS A 531 20.27 12.93 -139.94
CA LYS A 531 21.10 12.93 -138.73
C LYS A 531 20.83 14.13 -137.81
N MET A 532 20.48 15.29 -138.37
CA MET A 532 20.07 16.47 -137.58
C MET A 532 18.71 16.24 -136.90
N ASP A 533 17.74 15.66 -137.61
CA ASP A 533 16.42 15.33 -137.04
C ASP A 533 16.55 14.29 -135.91
N GLU A 534 17.35 13.22 -136.12
CA GLU A 534 17.67 12.24 -135.07
C GLU A 534 18.36 12.90 -133.86
N SER A 535 19.29 13.83 -134.11
CA SER A 535 20.00 14.55 -133.04
C SER A 535 19.08 15.50 -132.28
N ARG A 536 18.13 16.13 -132.95
CA ARG A 536 17.12 17.02 -132.34
C ARG A 536 16.17 16.24 -131.44
N GLU A 537 15.69 15.08 -131.91
CA GLU A 537 14.84 14.19 -131.10
C GLU A 537 15.59 13.73 -129.84
N CYS A 538 16.85 13.34 -129.98
CA CYS A 538 17.72 12.96 -128.86
C CYS A 538 17.94 14.12 -127.87
N ALA A 539 18.19 15.34 -128.36
CA ALA A 539 18.34 16.53 -127.52
C ALA A 539 17.04 16.83 -126.75
N SER A 540 15.88 16.76 -127.42
CA SER A 540 14.58 16.96 -126.78
C SER A 540 14.29 15.89 -125.71
N GLY A 541 14.62 14.63 -125.98
CA GLY A 541 14.51 13.55 -124.99
C GLY A 541 15.38 13.81 -123.76
N THR A 542 16.62 14.25 -123.98
CA THR A 542 17.57 14.53 -122.88
C THR A 542 17.14 15.73 -122.02
N VAL A 543 16.49 16.75 -122.60
CA VAL A 543 15.89 17.85 -121.81
C VAL A 543 14.79 17.33 -120.88
N LYS A 544 13.92 16.44 -121.37
CA LYS A 544 12.85 15.84 -120.57
C LYS A 544 13.42 14.97 -119.44
N ASP A 545 14.47 14.20 -119.71
CA ASP A 545 15.16 13.40 -118.70
C ASP A 545 15.81 14.30 -117.63
N ALA A 546 16.42 15.42 -118.03
CA ALA A 546 16.97 16.39 -117.09
C ALA A 546 15.90 17.01 -116.18
N GLU A 547 14.71 17.32 -116.70
CA GLU A 547 13.56 17.79 -115.91
C GLU A 547 13.09 16.74 -114.90
N GLN A 548 12.98 15.47 -115.31
CA GLN A 548 12.63 14.37 -114.41
C GLN A 548 13.67 14.15 -113.30
N ILE A 549 14.97 14.21 -113.64
CA ILE A 549 16.06 14.13 -112.66
C ILE A 549 15.96 15.29 -111.67
N SER A 550 15.64 16.50 -112.14
CA SER A 550 15.47 17.67 -111.28
C SER A 550 14.34 17.46 -110.26
N GLU A 551 13.18 16.95 -110.68
CA GLU A 551 12.08 16.61 -109.76
C GLU A 551 12.47 15.52 -108.75
N MET A 552 13.21 14.49 -109.18
CA MET A 552 13.69 13.44 -108.29
C MET A 552 14.64 13.99 -107.21
N LEU A 553 15.54 14.89 -107.59
CA LEU A 553 16.47 15.53 -106.65
C LEU A 553 15.73 16.43 -105.64
N VAL A 554 14.67 17.14 -106.05
CA VAL A 554 13.81 17.90 -105.11
C VAL A 554 13.14 16.96 -104.11
N ARG A 555 12.58 15.82 -104.57
CA ARG A 555 12.01 14.81 -103.66
C ARG A 555 13.06 14.25 -102.68
N ILE A 556 14.31 14.08 -103.12
CA ILE A 556 15.42 13.67 -102.24
C ILE A 556 15.69 14.74 -101.17
N GLN A 557 15.68 16.03 -101.53
CA GLN A 557 15.82 17.11 -100.54
C GLN A 557 14.72 17.10 -99.49
N ASP A 558 13.47 16.85 -99.87
CA ASP A 558 12.34 16.75 -98.93
C ASP A 558 12.54 15.59 -97.94
N VAL A 559 12.96 14.42 -98.44
CA VAL A 559 13.26 13.24 -97.59
C VAL A 559 14.42 13.53 -96.63
N ILE A 560 15.47 14.21 -97.10
CA ILE A 560 16.61 14.60 -96.25
C ILE A 560 16.15 15.57 -95.15
N SER A 561 15.23 16.49 -95.47
CA SER A 561 14.65 17.42 -94.51
C SER A 561 13.83 16.69 -93.43
N ASP A 562 13.02 15.70 -93.82
CA ASP A 562 12.28 14.83 -92.88
C ASP A 562 13.24 14.02 -91.98
N ILE A 563 14.33 13.49 -92.53
CA ILE A 563 15.37 12.79 -91.76
C ILE A 563 15.97 13.73 -90.69
N ASN A 564 16.29 14.98 -91.05
CA ASN A 564 16.83 15.95 -90.10
C ASN A 564 15.82 16.30 -89.00
N ALA A 565 14.54 16.47 -89.35
CA ALA A 565 13.48 16.76 -88.38
C ALA A 565 13.32 15.60 -87.37
N ARG A 566 13.18 14.37 -87.86
CA ARG A 566 13.09 13.16 -87.02
C ARG A 566 14.31 12.97 -86.14
N ASN A 567 15.49 13.31 -86.65
CA ASN A 567 16.72 13.22 -85.88
C ASN A 567 16.77 14.28 -84.75
N GLY A 568 16.11 15.44 -84.93
CA GLY A 568 15.82 16.38 -83.85
C GLY A 568 14.95 15.76 -82.75
N ASP A 569 13.86 15.09 -83.13
CA ASP A 569 12.98 14.39 -82.17
C ASP A 569 13.73 13.30 -81.39
N ILE A 570 14.65 12.58 -82.05
CA ILE A 570 15.53 11.59 -81.40
C ILE A 570 16.44 12.27 -80.37
N ALA A 571 17.09 13.39 -80.74
CA ALA A 571 17.95 14.12 -79.81
C ALA A 571 17.19 14.61 -78.57
N ASP A 572 15.97 15.11 -78.74
CA ASP A 572 15.10 15.53 -77.63
C ASP A 572 14.64 14.35 -76.76
N ALA A 573 14.31 13.22 -77.36
CA ALA A 573 13.97 11.99 -76.64
C ALA A 573 15.15 11.47 -75.81
N VAL A 574 16.35 11.47 -76.39
CA VAL A 574 17.59 11.09 -75.69
C VAL A 574 17.91 12.07 -74.56
N GLY A 575 17.70 13.39 -74.77
CA GLY A 575 17.85 14.39 -73.71
C GLY A 575 16.94 14.13 -72.50
N ARG A 576 15.67 13.82 -72.75
CA ARG A 576 14.72 13.41 -71.69
C ARG A 576 15.13 12.10 -71.02
N GLN A 577 15.62 11.13 -71.79
CA GLN A 577 16.12 9.87 -71.25
C GLN A 577 17.32 10.10 -70.33
N SER A 578 18.31 10.91 -70.72
CA SER A 578 19.46 11.26 -69.87
C SER A 578 19.07 12.00 -68.60
N GLN A 579 18.01 12.81 -68.62
CA GLN A 579 17.46 13.42 -67.41
C GLN A 579 16.86 12.35 -66.49
N MET A 580 16.01 11.46 -67.02
CA MET A 580 15.40 10.37 -66.27
C MET A 580 16.46 9.44 -65.65
N THR A 581 17.52 9.12 -66.39
CA THR A 581 18.65 8.32 -65.88
C THR A 581 19.30 8.96 -64.66
N ARG A 582 19.47 10.29 -64.64
CA ARG A 582 20.02 11.02 -63.47
C ARG A 582 19.07 10.99 -62.28
N GLU A 583 17.78 11.21 -62.51
CA GLU A 583 16.76 11.17 -61.44
C GLU A 583 16.64 9.77 -60.81
N ILE A 584 16.73 8.71 -61.62
CA ILE A 584 16.75 7.32 -61.12
C ILE A 584 18.03 7.06 -60.34
N ASN A 585 19.19 7.54 -60.80
CA ASN A 585 20.46 7.39 -60.09
C ASN A 585 20.43 8.03 -58.70
N ASP A 586 19.90 9.26 -58.61
CA ASP A 586 19.77 9.98 -57.33
C ASP A 586 18.77 9.27 -56.40
N SER A 587 17.66 8.78 -56.96
CA SER A 587 16.67 7.99 -56.23
C SER A 587 17.27 6.69 -55.69
N ALA A 588 18.06 5.97 -56.49
CA ALA A 588 18.77 4.76 -56.06
C ALA A 588 19.76 5.06 -54.92
N GLY A 589 20.45 6.20 -54.98
CA GLY A 589 21.30 6.69 -53.88
C GLY A 589 20.54 6.92 -52.57
N ASN A 590 19.34 7.52 -52.65
CA ASN A 590 18.47 7.73 -51.50
C ASN A 590 17.95 6.41 -50.93
N ILE A 591 17.48 5.48 -51.77
CA ILE A 591 17.00 4.16 -51.32
C ILE A 591 18.15 3.37 -50.66
N ARG A 592 19.38 3.47 -51.18
CA ARG A 592 20.56 2.88 -50.54
C ARG A 592 20.78 3.42 -49.12
N HIS A 593 20.66 4.74 -48.93
CA HIS A 593 20.74 5.35 -47.60
C HIS A 593 19.62 4.88 -46.66
N ILE A 594 18.40 4.70 -47.19
CA ILE A 594 17.28 4.16 -46.41
C ILE A 594 17.57 2.71 -46.01
N GLY A 595 18.01 1.86 -46.93
CA GLY A 595 18.40 0.47 -46.65
C GLY A 595 19.48 0.37 -45.57
N GLN A 596 20.49 1.24 -45.63
CA GLN A 596 21.53 1.32 -44.58
C GLN A 596 20.92 1.65 -43.21
N ARG A 597 20.03 2.64 -43.14
CA ARG A 597 19.34 3.01 -41.89
C ARG A 597 18.46 1.89 -41.33
N VAL A 598 17.82 1.11 -42.20
CA VAL A 598 17.03 -0.07 -41.81
C VAL A 598 17.94 -1.14 -41.21
N SER A 599 19.07 -1.43 -41.85
CA SER A 599 20.08 -2.36 -41.32
C SER A 599 20.63 -1.91 -39.96
N ASP A 600 21.02 -0.64 -39.82
CA ASP A 600 21.50 -0.09 -38.54
C ASP A 600 20.43 -0.18 -37.43
N ALA A 601 19.17 0.15 -37.77
CA ALA A 601 18.05 0.06 -36.82
C ALA A 601 17.75 -1.38 -36.40
N ALA A 602 17.81 -2.33 -37.34
CA ALA A 602 17.67 -3.75 -37.06
C ALA A 602 18.78 -4.27 -36.13
N GLN A 603 20.02 -3.83 -36.34
CA GLN A 603 21.14 -4.19 -35.47
C GLN A 603 20.96 -3.65 -34.03
N VAL A 604 20.51 -2.41 -33.89
CA VAL A 604 20.17 -1.81 -32.57
C VAL A 604 19.02 -2.57 -31.91
N GLN A 605 17.98 -2.92 -32.67
CA GLN A 605 16.85 -3.68 -32.15
C GLN A 605 17.27 -5.08 -31.66
N LEU A 606 18.20 -5.74 -32.36
CA LEU A 606 18.78 -7.01 -31.91
C LEU A 606 19.50 -6.87 -30.57
N GLN A 607 20.25 -5.79 -30.39
CA GLN A 607 20.91 -5.51 -29.12
C GLN A 607 19.88 -5.32 -27.99
N HIS A 608 18.85 -4.50 -28.21
CA HIS A 608 17.77 -4.32 -27.22
C HIS A 608 17.04 -5.62 -26.90
N CYS A 609 16.82 -6.48 -27.89
CA CYS A 609 16.22 -7.79 -27.66
C CYS A 609 17.13 -8.68 -26.82
N SER A 610 18.44 -8.67 -27.07
CA SER A 610 19.42 -9.39 -26.25
C SER A 610 19.41 -8.89 -24.79
N ASP A 611 19.41 -7.58 -24.59
CA ASP A 611 19.39 -6.98 -23.25
C ASP A 611 18.08 -7.31 -22.52
N THR A 612 16.93 -7.17 -23.19
CA THR A 612 15.62 -7.53 -22.63
C THR A 612 15.55 -9.03 -22.29
N ALA A 613 16.09 -9.90 -23.14
CA ALA A 613 16.14 -11.33 -22.86
C ALA A 613 17.00 -11.65 -21.62
N ALA A 614 18.09 -10.92 -21.41
CA ALA A 614 18.93 -11.04 -20.22
C ALA A 614 18.18 -10.58 -18.96
N ASP A 615 17.49 -9.44 -19.01
CA ASP A 615 16.68 -8.91 -17.90
C ASP A 615 15.55 -9.87 -17.52
N VAL A 616 14.84 -10.42 -18.52
CA VAL A 616 13.78 -11.41 -18.32
C VAL A 616 14.34 -12.69 -17.70
N ALA A 617 15.52 -13.15 -18.12
CA ALA A 617 16.18 -14.31 -17.52
C ALA A 617 16.62 -14.05 -16.06
N GLU A 618 17.03 -12.83 -15.72
CA GLU A 618 17.33 -12.45 -14.34
C GLU A 618 16.06 -12.38 -13.49
N GLN A 619 14.99 -11.79 -14.02
CA GLN A 619 13.68 -11.74 -13.36
C GLN A 619 13.13 -13.15 -13.10
N ASP A 620 13.25 -14.06 -14.07
CA ASP A 620 12.80 -15.45 -13.92
C ASP A 620 13.61 -16.19 -12.84
N LYS A 621 14.92 -15.93 -12.72
CA LYS A 621 15.75 -16.42 -11.59
C LYS A 621 15.29 -15.87 -10.24
N MET A 622 14.89 -14.60 -10.17
CA MET A 622 14.38 -14.00 -8.93
C MET A 622 13.03 -14.61 -8.54
N ILE A 623 12.14 -14.82 -9.51
CA ILE A 623 10.81 -15.42 -9.31
C ILE A 623 10.94 -16.90 -8.95
N ALA A 624 11.87 -17.64 -9.55
CA ALA A 624 12.11 -19.05 -9.26
C ALA A 624 12.55 -19.31 -7.81
N ARG A 625 12.94 -18.26 -7.06
CA ARG A 625 13.16 -18.37 -5.60
C ARG A 625 11.87 -18.56 -4.81
N PHE A 626 10.70 -18.31 -5.40
CA PHE A 626 9.41 -18.52 -4.76
C PHE A 626 8.82 -19.85 -5.24
N ARG A 627 8.40 -20.68 -4.28
CA ARG A 627 7.72 -21.95 -4.59
C ARG A 627 6.21 -21.73 -4.60
N LEU A 628 5.60 -21.99 -5.74
CA LEU A 628 4.15 -21.81 -5.96
C LEU A 628 3.37 -23.12 -5.86
N GLU A 629 4.04 -24.27 -5.97
CA GLU A 629 3.43 -25.63 -5.96
C GLU A 629 4.27 -26.65 -5.18
#